data_AF-A0A5P2WYB4-F1
#
_entry.id   AF-A0A5P2WYB4-F1
#
_cell.length_a   1.000
_cell.length_b   1.000
_cell.length_c   1.000
_cell.angle_alpha   90.00
_cell.angle_beta   90.00
_cell.angle_gamma   90.00
#
_symmetry.space_group_name_H-M   'P 1'
#
loop_
_entity.id
_entity.type
_entity.pdbx_description
1 polymer ?
#
loop_
_entity_poly.entity_id
_entity_poly.type
_entity_poly.pdbx_seq_one_letter_code
_entity_poly.pdbx_strand_id
1 'polypeptide(L)'
;MTAPLTSPRPHSLTRLRLAPAGGGPRSIDGVWWPHTDDLVTELPQLLRALPHTWARIVHVTVRSATWSAFPGRMLCAGHVLHLHGSTAVHAPATVCLLAPGAGRWDLLVVPHLADDAEGPRLMAAAFTEE
;
A
#
# COMPACT_ATOMS: atom_id res chain seq x y z
N MET A 1 -27.10 15.73 -25.24
CA MET A 1 -25.76 15.12 -25.21
C MET A 1 -25.33 15.01 -23.75
N THR A 2 -25.23 13.80 -23.23
CA THR A 2 -25.01 13.50 -21.80
C THR A 2 -23.52 13.63 -21.49
N ALA A 3 -23.15 14.54 -20.59
CA ALA A 3 -21.77 14.67 -20.09
C ALA A 3 -21.47 13.53 -19.09
N PRO A 4 -20.30 12.88 -19.14
CA PRO A 4 -19.95 11.87 -18.16
C PRO A 4 -19.76 12.53 -16.78
N LEU A 5 -20.31 11.87 -15.77
CA LEU A 5 -20.19 12.23 -14.36
C LEU A 5 -18.70 12.27 -13.99
N THR A 6 -18.19 13.46 -13.71
CA THR A 6 -16.94 13.60 -12.95
C THR A 6 -17.20 13.04 -11.55
N SER A 7 -16.79 11.80 -11.32
CA SER A 7 -16.63 11.29 -9.96
C SER A 7 -15.71 12.26 -9.20
N PRO A 8 -16.07 12.70 -7.99
CA PRO A 8 -15.14 13.45 -7.16
C PRO A 8 -13.94 12.54 -6.93
N ARG A 9 -12.78 12.90 -7.48
CA ARG A 9 -11.53 12.21 -7.16
C ARG A 9 -11.30 12.49 -5.67
N PRO A 10 -11.36 11.50 -4.77
CA PRO A 10 -10.89 11.74 -3.42
C PRO A 10 -9.44 12.18 -3.57
N HIS A 11 -9.12 13.35 -3.03
CA HIS A 11 -7.79 13.92 -2.98
C HIS A 11 -6.85 12.86 -2.40
N SER A 12 -6.21 12.10 -3.29
CA SER A 12 -5.35 10.98 -2.95
C SER A 12 -4.00 11.61 -2.70
N LEU A 13 -3.81 12.11 -1.48
CA LEU A 13 -2.48 12.47 -0.99
C LEU A 13 -1.59 11.22 -0.85
N THR A 14 -2.14 10.01 -1.02
CA THR A 14 -1.37 8.77 -1.09
C THR A 14 -0.74 8.59 -2.47
N ARG A 15 0.60 8.56 -2.56
CA ARG A 15 1.35 8.21 -3.78
C ARG A 15 1.28 6.69 -4.00
N LEU A 16 0.16 6.21 -4.51
CA LEU A 16 -0.10 4.79 -4.78
C LEU A 16 -0.24 4.54 -6.29
N ARG A 17 0.43 3.51 -6.79
CA ARG A 17 0.20 2.95 -8.14
C ARG A 17 -0.11 1.47 -7.97
N LEU A 18 -1.12 0.98 -8.67
CA LEU A 18 -1.52 -0.43 -8.64
C LEU A 18 -1.24 -1.07 -9.99
N ALA A 19 -0.81 -2.33 -9.99
CA ALA A 19 -0.72 -3.14 -11.19
C ALA A 19 -2.15 -3.46 -11.70
N PRO A 20 -2.35 -3.60 -13.03
CA PRO A 20 -3.61 -4.07 -13.56
C PRO A 20 -3.93 -5.47 -13.01
N ALA A 21 -5.15 -5.65 -12.51
CA ALA A 21 -5.61 -6.92 -11.94
C ALA A 21 -5.51 -8.04 -13.00
N GLY A 22 -4.68 -9.06 -12.75
CA GLY A 22 -4.52 -10.23 -13.62
C GLY A 22 -3.08 -10.66 -13.92
N GLY A 23 -2.07 -9.97 -13.38
CA GLY A 23 -0.65 -10.24 -13.66
C GLY A 23 -0.04 -11.40 -12.84
N GLY A 24 -0.41 -12.64 -13.15
CA GLY A 24 0.36 -13.84 -12.74
C GLY A 24 0.54 -14.10 -11.23
N PRO A 25 1.11 -15.25 -10.84
CA PRO A 25 1.10 -15.70 -9.44
C PRO A 25 2.12 -15.04 -8.50
N ARG A 26 2.89 -14.02 -8.94
CA ARG A 26 3.98 -13.49 -8.10
C ARG A 26 4.55 -12.11 -8.46
N SER A 27 3.83 -11.25 -9.20
CA SER A 27 4.33 -9.89 -9.45
C SER A 27 3.54 -8.91 -8.60
N ILE A 28 4.26 -8.02 -7.94
CA ILE A 28 3.79 -7.04 -6.96
C ILE A 28 2.48 -6.36 -7.43
N ASP A 29 1.44 -6.38 -6.59
CA ASP A 29 0.10 -5.84 -6.90
C ASP A 29 0.09 -4.31 -7.00
N GLY A 30 1.13 -3.65 -6.49
CA GLY A 30 1.29 -2.21 -6.60
C GLY A 30 2.50 -1.67 -5.88
N VAL A 31 2.74 -0.39 -6.03
CA VAL A 31 3.77 0.34 -5.30
C VAL A 31 3.14 1.52 -4.58
N TRP A 32 3.52 1.67 -3.34
CA TRP A 32 3.07 2.68 -2.43
C TRP A 32 4.27 3.47 -1.92
N TRP A 33 4.16 4.78 -2.00
CA TRP A 33 5.14 5.70 -1.45
C TRP A 33 4.50 6.50 -0.31
N PRO A 34 4.75 6.14 0.95
CA PRO A 34 4.30 6.90 2.10
C PRO A 34 4.98 8.28 2.16
N HIS A 35 4.32 9.24 2.78
CA HIS A 35 4.91 10.56 3.06
C HIS A 35 5.76 10.55 4.33
N THR A 36 5.47 9.63 5.25
CA THR A 36 6.11 9.53 6.57
C THR A 36 6.41 8.09 6.96
N ASP A 37 7.26 7.88 7.96
CA ASP A 37 7.49 6.58 8.62
C ASP A 37 6.43 6.23 9.70
N ASP A 38 5.37 7.03 9.81
CA ASP A 38 4.27 6.77 10.74
C ASP A 38 3.18 5.93 10.06
N LEU A 39 3.22 4.62 10.31
CA LEU A 39 2.26 3.68 9.74
C LEU A 39 0.81 3.98 10.17
N VAL A 40 0.60 4.61 11.32
CA VAL A 40 -0.72 4.90 11.88
C VAL A 40 -1.45 5.97 11.11
N THR A 41 -0.73 6.96 10.59
CA THR A 41 -1.31 8.04 9.79
C THR A 41 -1.39 7.66 8.32
N GLU A 42 -0.46 6.80 7.87
CA GLU A 42 -0.31 6.36 6.49
C GLU A 42 -1.30 5.24 6.10
N LEU A 43 -1.54 4.24 6.96
CA LEU A 43 -2.46 3.12 6.64
C LEU A 43 -3.89 3.54 6.33
N PRO A 44 -4.54 4.44 7.10
CA PRO A 44 -5.88 4.90 6.79
C PRO A 44 -5.96 5.61 5.42
N GLN A 45 -4.90 6.33 5.04
CA GLN A 45 -4.82 6.99 3.75
C GLN A 45 -4.61 6.00 2.61
N LEU A 46 -3.77 4.98 2.83
CA LEU A 46 -3.59 3.87 1.91
C LEU A 46 -4.92 3.15 1.67
N LEU A 47 -5.59 2.70 2.73
CA LEU A 47 -6.86 1.95 2.62
C LEU A 47 -7.97 2.75 1.92
N ARG A 48 -7.97 4.08 2.06
CA ARG A 48 -8.90 4.96 1.32
C ARG A 48 -8.57 5.11 -0.16
N ALA A 49 -7.30 4.99 -0.53
CA ALA A 49 -6.84 5.04 -1.92
C ALA A 49 -6.96 3.69 -2.64
N LEU A 50 -7.13 2.59 -1.89
CA LEU A 50 -7.35 1.27 -2.46
C LEU A 50 -8.73 1.18 -3.15
N PRO A 51 -8.83 0.44 -4.26
CA PRO A 51 -10.08 0.23 -4.95
C PRO A 51 -11.05 -0.57 -4.08
N HIS A 52 -12.35 -0.27 -4.20
CA HIS A 52 -13.41 -0.96 -3.46
C HIS A 52 -13.51 -2.47 -3.75
N THR A 53 -12.83 -2.95 -4.78
CA THR A 53 -12.72 -4.38 -5.12
C THR A 53 -11.81 -5.13 -4.14
N TRP A 54 -10.87 -4.44 -3.50
CA TRP A 54 -10.06 -5.02 -2.44
C TRP A 54 -10.96 -5.05 -1.21
N ALA A 55 -11.37 -6.26 -0.84
CA ALA A 55 -12.28 -6.47 0.29
C ALA A 55 -11.67 -5.93 1.59
N ARG A 56 -12.43 -6.03 2.69
CA ARG A 56 -11.97 -5.57 4.01
C ARG A 56 -10.63 -6.21 4.38
N ILE A 57 -9.55 -5.43 4.25
CA ILE A 57 -8.22 -5.81 4.70
C ILE A 57 -8.25 -5.91 6.21
N VAL A 58 -7.73 -7.00 6.76
CA VAL A 58 -7.71 -7.21 8.21
C VAL A 58 -6.31 -7.43 8.74
N HIS A 59 -5.40 -7.98 7.92
CA HIS A 59 -4.01 -8.15 8.32
C HIS A 59 -3.13 -7.36 7.35
N VAL A 60 -2.17 -6.67 7.93
CA VAL A 60 -1.18 -5.87 7.23
C VAL A 60 0.18 -6.32 7.73
N THR A 61 1.00 -6.89 6.86
CA THR A 61 2.37 -7.26 7.21
C THR A 61 3.33 -6.28 6.56
N VAL A 62 4.17 -5.63 7.35
CA VAL A 62 5.16 -4.65 6.87
C VAL A 62 6.51 -4.94 7.50
N ARG A 63 7.58 -4.41 6.92
CA ARG A 63 8.91 -4.49 7.55
C ARG A 63 9.01 -3.49 8.69
N SER A 64 9.05 -3.96 9.94
CA SER A 64 9.00 -3.10 11.13
C SER A 64 10.14 -2.09 11.18
N ALA A 65 11.32 -2.45 10.67
CA ALA A 65 12.49 -1.56 10.59
C ALA A 65 12.28 -0.32 9.68
N THR A 66 11.20 -0.25 8.91
CA THR A 66 10.88 0.89 8.02
C THR A 66 9.95 1.91 8.70
N TRP A 67 9.32 1.56 9.83
CA TRP A 67 8.27 2.35 10.45
C TRP A 67 8.63 2.68 11.89
N SER A 68 8.49 3.94 12.29
CA SER A 68 8.80 4.38 13.66
C SER A 68 7.71 3.97 14.65
N ALA A 69 6.44 4.04 14.24
CA ALA A 69 5.29 3.63 15.03
C ALA A 69 4.66 2.35 14.47
N PHE A 70 4.70 1.27 15.26
CA PHE A 70 4.11 -0.01 14.90
C PHE A 70 3.18 -0.56 16.00
N PRO A 71 1.93 -0.08 16.09
CA PRO A 71 0.98 -0.68 17.00
C PRO A 71 0.55 -2.03 16.42
N GLY A 72 0.82 -3.16 17.09
CA GLY A 72 0.47 -4.49 16.56
C GLY A 72 -1.01 -4.69 16.22
N ARG A 73 -1.89 -3.78 16.68
CA ARG A 73 -3.30 -3.69 16.29
C ARG A 73 -3.73 -2.23 16.17
N MET A 74 -4.59 -1.92 15.21
CA MET A 74 -5.10 -0.57 14.97
C MET A 74 -6.56 -0.61 14.54
N LEU A 75 -7.38 0.32 15.02
CA LEU A 75 -8.74 0.49 14.53
C LEU A 75 -8.70 1.39 13.28
N CYS A 76 -9.11 0.87 12.12
CA CYS A 76 -9.21 1.63 10.88
C CYS A 76 -10.52 1.31 10.17
N ALA A 77 -11.17 2.32 9.58
CA ALA A 77 -12.44 2.14 8.85
C ALA A 77 -13.46 1.24 9.56
N GLY A 78 -13.61 1.41 10.88
CA GLY A 78 -14.57 0.68 11.72
C GLY A 78 -14.25 -0.80 11.99
N HIS A 79 -13.02 -1.26 11.71
CA HIS A 79 -12.58 -2.63 12.00
C HIS A 79 -11.13 -2.65 12.51
N VAL A 80 -10.74 -3.74 13.17
CA VAL A 80 -9.38 -3.90 13.69
C VAL A 80 -8.48 -4.46 12.59
N LEU A 81 -7.43 -3.71 12.28
CA LEU A 81 -6.29 -4.14 11.51
C LEU A 81 -5.26 -4.78 12.44
N HIS A 82 -4.81 -5.97 12.08
CA HIS A 82 -3.70 -6.66 12.71
C HIS A 82 -2.43 -6.32 11.95
N LEU A 83 -1.53 -5.60 12.60
CA LEU A 83 -0.26 -5.22 12.02
C LEU A 83 0.79 -6.25 12.42
N HIS A 84 1.42 -6.88 11.44
CA HIS A 84 2.52 -7.83 11.62
C HIS A 84 3.84 -7.21 11.15
N GLY A 85 4.81 -7.13 12.06
CA GLY A 85 6.12 -6.57 11.77
C GLY A 85 7.08 -7.69 11.36
N SER A 86 7.57 -7.67 10.13
CA SER A 86 8.67 -8.52 9.71
C SER A 86 10.00 -7.87 10.12
N THR A 87 10.83 -8.61 10.84
CA THR A 87 12.19 -8.21 11.26
C THR A 87 13.26 -8.58 10.23
N ALA A 88 12.85 -9.06 9.05
CA ALA A 88 13.78 -9.44 7.99
C ALA A 88 14.50 -8.19 7.44
N VAL A 89 15.79 -8.07 7.77
CA VAL A 89 16.64 -6.92 7.41
C VAL A 89 16.82 -6.79 5.89
N HIS A 90 16.92 -7.93 5.20
CA HIS A 90 17.17 -8.00 3.76
C HIS A 90 15.91 -8.20 2.90
N ALA A 91 14.72 -8.21 3.51
CA ALA A 91 13.49 -8.30 2.73
C ALA A 91 13.22 -6.95 2.04
N PRO A 92 12.71 -6.96 0.80
CA PRO A 92 12.23 -5.74 0.16
C PRO A 92 11.19 -5.08 1.08
N ALA A 93 11.17 -3.76 1.12
CA ALA A 93 10.18 -3.02 1.88
C ALA A 93 8.83 -3.24 1.20
N THR A 94 8.08 -4.26 1.63
CA THR A 94 6.76 -4.59 1.07
C THR A 94 5.71 -4.55 2.18
N VAL A 95 4.51 -4.09 1.82
CA VAL A 95 3.29 -4.16 2.62
C VAL A 95 2.40 -5.23 2.02
N CYS A 96 2.22 -6.31 2.75
CA CYS A 96 1.29 -7.37 2.40
C CYS A 96 -0.05 -7.09 3.08
N LEU A 97 -1.10 -6.92 2.29
CA LEU A 97 -2.47 -6.74 2.74
C LEU A 97 -3.23 -8.05 2.54
N LEU A 98 -3.85 -8.55 3.59
CA LEU A 98 -4.65 -9.77 3.55
C LEU A 98 -6.11 -9.44 3.91
N ALA A 99 -7.03 -9.84 3.04
CA ALA A 99 -8.45 -9.87 3.34
C ALA A 99 -8.96 -11.32 3.37
N PRO A 100 -9.69 -11.75 4.42
CA PRO A 100 -10.13 -13.12 4.55
C PRO A 100 -11.22 -13.37 3.51
N GLY A 101 -11.03 -14.41 2.69
CA GLY A 101 -11.99 -14.78 1.65
C GLY A 101 -11.89 -13.99 0.34
N ALA A 102 -10.96 -13.03 0.22
CA ALA A 102 -10.75 -12.28 -1.02
C ALA A 102 -9.33 -12.43 -1.59
N GLY A 103 -8.31 -12.53 -0.73
CA GLY A 103 -6.94 -12.80 -1.18
C GLY A 103 -5.87 -12.04 -0.41
N ARG A 104 -4.67 -12.07 -1.00
CA ARG A 104 -3.46 -11.37 -0.54
C ARG A 104 -3.03 -10.41 -1.64
N TRP A 105 -2.67 -9.19 -1.27
CA TRP A 105 -2.06 -8.20 -2.15
C TRP A 105 -0.73 -7.75 -1.58
N ASP A 106 0.31 -7.77 -2.38
CA ASP A 106 1.65 -7.31 -1.99
C ASP A 106 1.96 -5.97 -2.66
N LEU A 107 2.16 -4.94 -1.84
CA LEU A 107 2.54 -3.60 -2.29
C LEU A 107 4.02 -3.35 -1.98
N LEU A 108 4.80 -2.91 -2.96
CA LEU A 108 6.15 -2.39 -2.71
C LEU A 108 6.06 -1.04 -2.01
N VAL A 109 6.89 -0.81 -1.00
CA VAL A 109 7.01 0.45 -0.27
C VAL A 109 8.27 1.16 -0.71
N VAL A 110 8.11 2.36 -1.25
CA VAL A 110 9.24 3.27 -1.51
C VAL A 110 9.56 4.01 -0.21
N PRO A 111 10.81 4.05 0.26
CA PRO A 111 11.17 4.81 1.45
C PRO A 111 10.70 6.27 1.34
N HIS A 112 10.07 6.81 2.37
CA HIS A 112 9.64 8.22 2.37
C HIS A 112 10.83 9.19 2.19
N LEU A 113 12.05 8.76 2.57
CA LEU A 113 13.29 9.53 2.45
C LEU A 113 13.82 9.57 1.01
N ALA A 114 13.28 8.76 0.11
CA ALA A 114 13.64 8.82 -1.30
C ALA A 114 13.30 10.23 -1.83
N ASP A 115 14.26 10.85 -2.52
CA ASP A 115 14.08 12.20 -3.05
C ASP A 115 12.98 12.23 -4.12
N ASP A 116 12.45 13.42 -4.43
CA ASP A 116 11.42 13.58 -5.47
C ASP A 116 11.86 13.12 -6.88
N ALA A 117 13.17 12.96 -7.12
CA ALA A 117 13.69 12.35 -8.34
C ALA A 117 13.78 10.82 -8.28
N GLU A 118 14.02 10.25 -7.09
CA GLU A 118 14.26 8.82 -6.90
C GLU A 118 12.97 8.06 -6.63
N GLY A 119 12.06 8.62 -5.84
CA GLY A 119 10.79 7.97 -5.52
C GLY A 119 9.96 7.61 -6.76
N PRO A 120 9.73 8.53 -7.73
CA PRO A 120 9.03 8.19 -8.96
C PRO A 120 9.76 7.15 -9.82
N ARG A 121 11.10 7.15 -9.81
CA ARG A 121 11.90 6.13 -10.51
C ARG A 121 11.73 4.76 -9.88
N LEU A 122 11.78 4.66 -8.55
CA LEU A 122 11.54 3.41 -7.83
C LEU A 122 10.11 2.91 -8.07
N MET A 123 9.12 3.81 -8.05
CA MET A 123 7.75 3.47 -8.40
C MET A 123 7.60 2.98 -9.84
N ALA A 124 8.40 3.49 -10.78
CA ALA A 124 8.39 3.02 -12.17
C ALA A 124 9.11 1.66 -12.30
N ALA A 125 10.25 1.49 -11.62
CA ALA A 125 11.01 0.25 -11.59
C ALA A 125 10.22 -0.92 -10.98
N ALA A 126 9.34 -0.65 -10.01
CA ALA A 126 8.47 -1.66 -9.38
C ALA A 126 7.56 -2.41 -10.37
N PHE A 127 7.25 -1.82 -11.52
CA PHE A 127 6.46 -2.44 -12.59
C PHE A 127 7.31 -2.80 -13.82
N THR A 128 8.60 -2.51 -13.77
CA THR A 128 9.57 -2.80 -14.84
C THR A 128 10.45 -3.95 -14.37
N GLU A 129 9.85 -5.13 -14.19
CA GLU A 129 10.63 -6.37 -14.12
C GLU A 129 10.80 -6.86 -15.56
N GLU A 130 11.94 -6.53 -16.18
CA GLU A 130 12.45 -7.14 -17.43
C GLU A 130 13.61 -8.08 -17.09
#